data_AF-A0A1G7JTA0-F1
#
_entry.id   AF-A0A1G7JTA0-F1
#
_cell.length_a   1.000
_cell.length_b   1.000
_cell.length_c   1.000
_cell.angle_alpha   90.00
_cell.angle_beta   90.00
_cell.angle_gamma   90.00
#
_symmetry.space_group_name_H-M   'P 1'
#
loop_
_entity.id
_entity.type
_entity.pdbx_description
1 polymer ?
#
loop_
_entity_poly.entity_id
_entity_poly.type
_entity_poly.pdbx_seq_one_letter_code
_entity_poly.pdbx_strand_id
1 'polypeptide(L)'
;MVPFNLEIELENTMVPASIEQLDRLADVDGFIRFDVTAGERRSVVYVNVENDLPPATPQDAEAYFEAVNYPEQVSAFSEEDIFTRDEVIVIGQAIRNYNHELKVYFNRFMSRP
;
A
#
# COMPACT_ATOMS: atom_id res chain seq x y z
N MET A 1 -10.81 -11.39 0.19
CA MET A 1 -9.93 -12.06 -0.80
C MET A 1 -9.09 -13.09 -0.04
N VAL A 2 -7.97 -13.61 -0.54
CA VAL A 2 -7.09 -14.47 0.29
C VAL A 2 -6.16 -13.55 1.09
N PRO A 3 -6.09 -13.66 2.42
CA PRO A 3 -5.17 -12.85 3.22
C PRO A 3 -3.72 -13.28 2.98
N PHE A 4 -2.79 -12.34 3.12
CA PHE A 4 -1.36 -12.58 3.12
C PHE A 4 -0.72 -12.02 4.40
N ASN A 5 0.42 -12.59 4.79
CA ASN A 5 1.12 -12.17 6.01
C ASN A 5 2.40 -11.43 5.64
N LEU A 6 2.67 -10.34 6.33
CA LEU A 6 3.93 -9.58 6.26
C LEU A 6 4.53 -9.43 7.65
N GLU A 7 5.85 -9.33 7.74
CA GLU A 7 6.52 -8.80 8.94
C GLU A 7 6.74 -7.30 8.72
N ILE A 8 6.17 -6.47 9.58
CA ILE A 8 6.19 -5.01 9.46
C ILE A 8 6.87 -4.42 10.70
N GLU A 9 7.80 -3.50 10.51
CA GLU A 9 8.41 -2.76 11.60
C GLU A 9 7.50 -1.60 12.04
N LEU A 10 6.84 -1.76 13.18
CA LEU A 10 5.99 -0.72 13.79
C LEU A 10 6.65 -0.26 15.09
N GLU A 11 6.86 1.05 15.25
CA GLU A 11 7.51 1.64 16.44
C GLU A 11 8.85 0.96 16.81
N ASN A 12 9.70 0.69 15.81
CA ASN A 12 10.97 -0.04 15.93
C ASN A 12 10.83 -1.49 16.44
N THR A 13 9.65 -2.09 16.30
CA THR A 13 9.38 -3.48 16.66
C THR A 13 8.86 -4.24 15.45
N MET A 14 9.45 -5.38 15.14
CA MET A 14 8.95 -6.27 14.09
C MET A 14 7.67 -6.96 14.56
N VAL A 15 6.56 -6.72 13.87
CA VAL A 15 5.24 -7.26 14.19
C VAL A 15 4.71 -8.06 12.99
N PRO A 16 4.23 -9.30 13.21
CA PRO A 16 3.52 -10.04 12.17
C PRO A 16 2.16 -9.38 11.93
N ALA A 17 1.87 -9.07 10.67
CA ALA A 17 0.61 -8.51 10.23
C ALA A 17 -0.09 -9.44 9.23
N SER A 18 -1.37 -9.70 9.45
CA SER A 18 -2.27 -10.35 8.49
C SER A 18 -3.03 -9.27 7.73
N ILE A 19 -3.00 -9.34 6.41
CA ILE A 19 -3.52 -8.32 5.52
C ILE A 19 -4.50 -8.96 4.54
N GLU A 20 -5.74 -8.48 4.53
CA GLU A 20 -6.75 -8.91 3.58
C GLU A 20 -7.18 -7.75 2.68
N GLN A 21 -7.07 -7.93 1.37
CA GLN A 21 -7.64 -7.00 0.42
C GLN A 21 -9.17 -7.10 0.41
N LEU A 22 -9.84 -5.97 0.64
CA LEU A 22 -11.30 -5.88 0.70
C LEU A 22 -11.91 -5.59 -0.68
N ASP A 23 -11.26 -4.74 -1.47
CA ASP A 23 -11.75 -4.33 -2.80
C ASP A 23 -11.04 -5.05 -3.92
N ARG A 24 -11.76 -5.39 -5.00
CA ARG A 24 -11.15 -6.03 -6.18
C ARG A 24 -10.37 -5.07 -7.07
N LEU A 25 -10.75 -3.79 -7.06
CA LEU A 25 -10.21 -2.73 -7.92
C LEU A 25 -10.02 -1.48 -7.07
N ALA A 26 -9.13 -0.60 -7.53
CA ALA A 26 -8.98 0.73 -6.95
C ALA A 26 -10.24 1.58 -7.16
N ASP A 27 -10.46 2.54 -6.27
CA ASP A 27 -11.47 3.57 -6.43
C ASP A 27 -11.04 4.64 -7.46
N VAL A 28 -11.82 5.72 -7.55
CA VAL A 28 -11.59 6.80 -8.51
C VAL A 28 -10.31 7.60 -8.25
N ASP A 29 -9.75 7.50 -7.03
CA ASP A 29 -8.55 8.20 -6.59
C ASP A 29 -7.35 7.23 -6.50
N GLY A 30 -7.50 5.99 -6.97
CA GLY A 30 -6.44 5.00 -7.03
C GLY A 30 -6.18 4.25 -5.73
N PHE A 31 -7.09 4.31 -4.74
CA PHE A 31 -6.94 3.62 -3.46
C PHE A 31 -7.64 2.26 -3.45
N ILE A 32 -7.02 1.29 -2.78
CA ILE A 32 -7.60 -0.01 -2.44
C ILE A 32 -7.63 -0.14 -0.91
N ARG A 33 -8.73 -0.67 -0.37
CA ARG A 33 -8.84 -0.95 1.06
C ARG A 33 -8.27 -2.31 1.44
N PHE A 34 -7.50 -2.31 2.52
CA PHE A 34 -6.93 -3.49 3.14
C PHE A 34 -7.34 -3.54 4.61
N ASP A 35 -7.88 -4.67 5.05
CA ASP A 35 -8.05 -4.96 6.47
C ASP A 35 -6.71 -5.48 7.01
N VAL A 36 -6.14 -4.74 7.95
CA VAL A 36 -4.81 -4.99 8.50
C VAL A 36 -4.95 -5.36 9.97
N THR A 37 -4.51 -6.56 10.33
CA THR A 37 -4.45 -7.05 11.70
C THR A 37 -3.00 -7.25 12.13
N ALA A 38 -2.55 -6.50 13.14
CA ALA A 38 -1.20 -6.57 13.70
C ALA A 38 -1.27 -6.68 15.24
N GLY A 39 -1.05 -7.89 15.76
CA GLY A 39 -1.29 -8.20 17.18
C GLY A 39 -2.77 -8.08 17.54
N GLU A 40 -3.10 -7.26 18.55
CA GLU A 40 -4.49 -6.97 18.95
C GLU A 40 -5.12 -5.81 18.17
N ARG A 41 -4.32 -5.09 17.35
CA ARG A 41 -4.77 -3.95 16.57
C ARG A 41 -5.30 -4.43 15.22
N ARG A 42 -6.48 -3.95 14.84
CA ARG A 42 -7.08 -4.22 13.54
C ARG A 42 -7.68 -2.94 12.99
N SER A 43 -7.38 -2.60 11.74
CA SER A 43 -7.91 -1.41 11.10
C SER A 43 -7.97 -1.54 9.59
N VAL A 44 -8.87 -0.80 8.97
CA VAL A 44 -8.92 -0.66 7.52
C VAL A 44 -7.97 0.44 7.06
N VAL A 45 -6.98 0.06 6.24
CA VAL A 45 -6.00 0.97 5.65
C VAL A 45 -6.29 1.12 4.15
N TYR A 46 -6.42 2.37 3.72
CA TYR A 46 -6.55 2.75 2.31
C TYR A 46 -5.15 2.94 1.75
N VAL A 47 -4.78 2.16 0.74
CA VAL A 47 -3.45 2.20 0.13
C VAL A 47 -3.58 2.64 -1.32
N ASN A 48 -2.87 3.70 -1.68
CA ASN A 48 -2.80 4.16 -3.07
C ASN A 48 -1.95 3.17 -3.88
N VAL A 49 -2.56 2.55 -4.88
CA VAL A 49 -1.89 1.57 -5.76
C VAL A 49 -1.59 2.13 -7.15
N GLU A 50 -2.08 3.34 -7.45
CA GLU A 50 -1.84 4.07 -8.68
C GLU A 50 -0.66 5.02 -8.53
N ASN A 51 0.57 4.52 -8.39
CA ASN A 51 1.73 5.42 -8.32
C ASN A 51 3.05 4.75 -8.71
N ASP A 52 3.14 4.31 -9.98
CA ASP A 52 4.42 4.05 -10.66
C ASP A 52 4.46 4.61 -12.11
N LEU A 53 3.39 5.27 -12.56
CA LEU A 53 3.32 5.83 -13.91
C LEU A 53 3.64 7.33 -13.89
N PRO A 54 4.50 7.83 -14.80
CA PRO A 54 4.70 9.26 -14.95
C PRO A 54 3.37 9.97 -15.26
N PRO A 55 3.22 11.25 -14.86
CA PRO A 55 1.96 11.96 -14.93
C PRO A 55 1.54 12.04 -16.40
N ALA A 56 0.30 11.62 -16.69
CA ALA A 56 -0.22 11.60 -18.06
C ALA A 56 -0.47 13.01 -18.58
N THR A 57 -0.69 13.98 -17.67
CA THR A 57 -0.92 15.38 -18.00
C THR A 57 -0.06 16.31 -17.15
N PRO A 58 0.22 17.55 -17.63
CA PRO A 58 0.87 18.58 -16.82
C PRO A 58 0.08 18.98 -15.56
N GLN A 59 -1.25 18.77 -15.53
CA GLN A 59 -2.05 19.03 -14.33
C GLN A 59 -1.82 17.98 -13.24
N ASP A 60 -1.58 16.73 -13.61
CA ASP A 60 -1.26 15.64 -12.67
C ASP A 60 0.19 15.70 -12.18
N ALA A 61 1.00 16.61 -12.76
CA ALA A 61 2.42 16.71 -12.48
C ALA A 61 2.70 17.18 -11.05
N GLU A 62 1.92 18.09 -10.47
CA GLU A 62 2.14 18.55 -9.09
C GLU A 62 1.90 17.43 -8.07
N ALA A 63 0.78 16.71 -8.18
CA ALA A 63 0.49 15.54 -7.33
C ALA A 63 1.52 14.42 -7.53
N TYR A 64 1.99 14.21 -8.77
CA TYR A 64 3.08 13.30 -9.05
C TYR A 64 4.41 13.76 -8.45
N PHE A 65 4.74 15.05 -8.56
CA PHE A 65 5.94 15.62 -7.94
C PHE A 65 5.87 15.50 -6.42
N GLU A 66 4.71 15.71 -5.80
CA GLU A 66 4.53 15.48 -4.37
C GLU A 66 4.64 13.99 -4.01
N ALA A 67 4.03 13.08 -4.76
CA ALA A 67 4.13 11.64 -4.52
C ALA A 67 5.57 11.10 -4.72
N VAL A 68 6.33 11.69 -5.65
CA VAL A 68 7.74 11.33 -5.89
C VAL A 68 8.67 11.92 -4.82
N ASN A 69 8.43 13.16 -4.38
CA ASN A 69 9.28 13.83 -3.38
C ASN A 69 8.90 13.51 -1.94
N TYR A 70 7.65 13.13 -1.69
CA TYR A 70 7.05 12.80 -0.40
C TYR A 70 6.18 11.53 -0.49
N PRO A 71 6.76 10.38 -0.87
CA PRO A 71 6.02 9.13 -1.02
C PRO A 71 5.28 8.72 0.26
N GLU A 72 5.82 9.10 1.42
CA GLU A 72 5.20 8.92 2.72
C GLU A 72 3.89 9.71 2.92
N GLN A 73 3.68 10.82 2.19
CA GLN A 73 2.50 11.68 2.40
C GLN A 73 1.30 11.30 1.52
N VAL A 74 1.50 10.49 0.48
CA VAL A 74 0.49 10.19 -0.55
C VAL A 74 0.15 8.69 -0.64
N SER A 75 0.84 7.83 0.11
CA SER A 75 0.77 6.38 -0.10
C SER A 75 -0.34 5.64 0.64
N ALA A 76 -0.75 6.08 1.84
CA ALA A 76 -1.79 5.40 2.61
C ALA A 76 -2.41 6.28 3.71
N PHE A 77 -3.66 5.99 4.05
CA PHE A 77 -4.35 6.57 5.20
C PHE A 77 -5.25 5.54 5.90
N SER A 78 -5.62 5.80 7.16
CA SER A 78 -6.68 5.09 7.88
C SER A 78 -7.67 6.12 8.38
N GLU A 79 -8.96 5.79 8.31
CA GLU A 79 -10.03 6.59 8.92
C GLU A 79 -10.17 6.33 10.43
N GLU A 80 -9.51 5.28 10.92
CA GLU A 80 -9.56 4.87 12.31
C GLU A 80 -8.23 5.23 13.00
N ASP A 81 -8.33 5.84 14.19
CA ASP A 81 -7.17 6.23 15.00
C ASP A 81 -6.55 5.04 15.78
N ILE A 82 -6.46 3.86 15.16
CA ILE A 82 -5.90 2.63 15.77
C ILE A 82 -4.39 2.52 15.51
N PHE A 83 -3.96 2.89 14.32
CA PHE A 83 -2.56 3.00 13.95
C PHE A 83 -2.19 4.49 13.88
N THR A 84 -0.98 4.83 14.29
CA THR A 84 -0.48 6.20 14.10
C THR A 84 -0.28 6.49 12.62
N ARG A 85 -0.21 7.78 12.25
CA ARG A 85 0.04 8.19 10.86
C ARG A 85 1.31 7.53 10.30
N ASP A 86 2.39 7.50 11.07
CA ASP A 86 3.65 6.92 10.64
C ASP A 86 3.54 5.40 10.43
N GLU A 87 2.81 4.71 11.31
CA GLU A 87 2.54 3.28 11.14
C GLU A 87 1.70 2.98 9.90
N VAL A 88 0.69 3.80 9.62
CA VAL A 88 -0.15 3.67 8.41
C VAL A 88 0.70 3.80 7.14
N ILE A 89 1.66 4.73 7.14
CA ILE A 89 2.59 4.93 6.04
C ILE A 89 3.45 3.68 5.84
N VAL A 90 4.04 3.15 6.91
CA VAL A 90 4.87 1.94 6.85
C VAL A 90 4.07 0.73 6.36
N ILE A 91 2.84 0.55 6.87
CA ILE A 91 1.91 -0.50 6.43
C ILE A 91 1.61 -0.36 4.93
N GLY A 92 1.28 0.85 4.48
CA GLY A 92 1.00 1.14 3.08
C GLY A 92 2.17 0.83 2.17
N GLN A 93 3.38 1.22 2.57
CA GLN A 93 4.62 0.91 1.83
C GLN A 93 4.88 -0.60 1.76
N ALA A 94 4.69 -1.33 2.88
CA ALA A 94 4.87 -2.77 2.91
C ALA A 94 3.90 -3.50 1.96
N ILE A 95 2.63 -3.09 1.94
CA ILE A 95 1.61 -3.62 1.03
C ILE A 95 1.97 -3.34 -0.44
N ARG A 96 2.41 -2.11 -0.75
CA ARG A 96 2.84 -1.75 -2.10
C ARG A 96 4.03 -2.58 -2.56
N ASN A 97 5.04 -2.73 -1.71
CA ASN A 97 6.23 -3.52 -2.02
C ASN A 97 5.87 -4.99 -2.30
N TYR A 98 5.03 -5.59 -1.45
CA TYR A 98 4.54 -6.96 -1.67
C TYR A 98 3.81 -7.11 -3.01
N ASN A 99 2.89 -6.18 -3.32
CA ASN A 99 2.15 -6.19 -4.59
C ASN A 99 3.06 -5.96 -5.80
N HIS A 100 4.06 -5.09 -5.69
CA HIS A 100 5.05 -4.86 -6.74
C HIS A 100 5.91 -6.11 -6.98
N GLU A 101 6.41 -6.76 -5.93
CA GLU A 101 7.14 -8.01 -6.03
C GLU A 101 6.30 -9.09 -6.71
N LEU A 102 5.05 -9.28 -6.30
CA LEU A 102 4.13 -10.22 -6.95
C LEU A 102 3.98 -9.95 -8.45
N LYS A 103 3.82 -8.68 -8.86
CA LYS A 103 3.78 -8.29 -10.28
C LYS A 103 5.08 -8.62 -11.01
N VAL A 104 6.24 -8.31 -10.42
CA VAL A 104 7.56 -8.63 -10.99
C VAL A 104 7.74 -10.14 -11.14
N TYR A 105 7.40 -10.92 -10.11
CA TYR A 105 7.44 -12.38 -10.17
C TYR A 105 6.53 -12.92 -11.27
N PHE A 106 5.28 -12.46 -11.34
CA PHE A 106 4.33 -12.89 -12.37
C PHE A 106 4.84 -12.60 -13.78
N ASN A 107 5.34 -11.39 -14.03
CA ASN A 107 5.91 -11.00 -15.32
C ASN A 107 7.13 -11.85 -15.71
N ARG A 108 7.98 -12.21 -14.75
CA ARG A 108 9.16 -13.04 -14.99
C ARG A 108 8.80 -14.48 -15.39
N PHE A 109 7.76 -15.07 -14.82
CA PHE A 109 7.34 -16.44 -15.14
C PHE A 109 6.56 -16.55 -16.46
N MET A 110 5.80 -15.52 -16.82
CA MET A 110 5.03 -15.48 -18.08
C MET A 110 5.86 -15.07 -19.31
N SER A 111 7.11 -14.63 -19.10
CA SER A 111 8.02 -14.20 -20.18
C SER A 111 9.00 -15.27 -20.65
N ARG A 112 8.76 -16.57 -20.37
CA ARG A 112 9.55 -17.66 -20.97
C ARG A 112 8.87 -18.15 -22.26
N PRO A 113 9.62 -18.24 -23.39
CA PRO A 113 9.11 -18.67 -24.69
C PRO A 113 8.71 -20.16 -24.71
#